data_AF-A0A9D1WJI2-F1
#
_entry.id   AF-A0A9D1WJI2-F1
#
_cell.length_a   1.000
_cell.length_b   1.000
_cell.length_c   1.000
_cell.angle_alpha   90.00
_cell.angle_beta   90.00
_cell.angle_gamma   90.00
#
_symmetry.space_group_name_H-M   'P 1'
#
loop_
_entity.id
_entity.type
_entity.pdbx_description
1 polymer ?
#
loop_
_entity_poly.entity_id
_entity_poly.type
_entity_poly.pdbx_seq_one_letter_code
_entity_poly.pdbx_strand_id
1 'polypeptide(L)'
;MAEKREYLFDNIKGFIIFLVVWEHFAGVTIRSGSLAGDLLCTAVLLFHMSVMMFVSGYFSKNLGRRNMEYNIRKVLIPYMLITVLVALGEWVVSGRLRLKIFSPGFALWYMLVLFLFRMLLPYLTRVRHVILLSFLVALLSGMFPDVERFSTLGRAFTNLPFFLLGYYCSGEHVEKLRNWMKRPERIIYTTAFVILTFGSAGMAIQNDWDANVYRNNTTYAAAGMSNLLGMECRLLFYLIGCFAILCFLACFSRKRTFLSRAGKNSMVVYFFHIFVYRLIDHIPYISGGSLLNFILVTLLSAATVWLLSMDIWSKIFHIVVNFLGDFCFGKQKS
;
A
#
# COMPACT_ATOMS: atom_id res chain seq x y z
N MET A 1 0.04 21.00 -23.15
CA MET A 1 0.14 19.62 -23.67
C MET A 1 -0.37 18.68 -22.60
N ALA A 2 -1.34 17.81 -22.90
CA ALA A 2 -1.75 16.78 -21.95
C ALA A 2 -0.54 15.91 -21.62
N GLU A 3 -0.18 15.81 -20.34
CA GLU A 3 0.93 15.00 -19.86
C GLU A 3 0.74 13.57 -20.38
N LYS A 4 1.71 13.06 -21.17
CA LYS A 4 1.61 11.76 -21.82
C LYS A 4 1.53 10.70 -20.75
N ARG A 5 0.37 10.04 -20.64
CA ARG A 5 0.09 9.06 -19.59
C ARG A 5 1.15 7.95 -19.53
N GLU A 6 1.75 7.79 -18.37
CA GLU A 6 2.81 6.81 -18.13
C GLU A 6 2.25 5.41 -17.81
N TYR A 7 2.02 4.58 -18.84
CA TYR A 7 1.50 3.22 -18.68
C TYR A 7 2.37 2.31 -17.81
N LEU A 8 3.67 2.59 -17.66
CA LEU A 8 4.55 1.85 -16.74
C LEU A 8 4.00 1.86 -15.31
N PHE A 9 3.73 3.05 -14.78
CA PHE A 9 3.20 3.21 -13.43
C PHE A 9 1.77 2.70 -13.30
N ASP A 10 0.97 2.76 -14.36
CA ASP A 10 -0.35 2.12 -14.35
C ASP A 10 -0.25 0.60 -14.28
N ASN A 11 0.68 -0.02 -15.00
CA ASN A 11 0.87 -1.47 -14.92
C ASN A 11 1.36 -1.89 -13.53
N ILE A 12 2.30 -1.13 -12.94
CA ILE A 12 2.77 -1.33 -11.56
C ILE A 12 1.61 -1.21 -10.57
N LYS A 13 0.87 -0.09 -10.58
CA LYS A 13 -0.30 0.11 -9.71
C LYS A 13 -1.35 -0.98 -9.89
N GLY A 14 -1.56 -1.43 -11.13
CA GLY A 14 -2.52 -2.50 -11.45
C GLY A 14 -2.15 -3.84 -10.82
N PHE A 15 -0.86 -4.18 -10.79
CA PHE A 15 -0.40 -5.38 -10.10
C PHE A 15 -0.41 -5.22 -8.58
N ILE A 16 0.04 -4.08 -8.07
CA ILE A 16 0.05 -3.80 -6.64
C ILE A 16 -1.36 -3.78 -6.06
N ILE A 17 -2.35 -3.18 -6.75
CA ILE A 17 -3.72 -3.18 -6.26
C ILE A 17 -4.32 -4.59 -6.26
N PHE A 18 -3.93 -5.44 -7.20
CA PHE A 18 -4.28 -6.86 -7.15
C PHE A 18 -3.69 -7.53 -5.91
N LEU A 19 -2.41 -7.31 -5.62
CA LEU A 19 -1.77 -7.86 -4.42
C LEU A 19 -2.42 -7.38 -3.12
N VAL A 20 -2.87 -6.11 -3.05
CA VAL A 20 -3.60 -5.58 -1.88
C VAL A 20 -4.92 -6.32 -1.69
N VAL A 21 -5.73 -6.45 -2.74
CA VAL A 21 -7.01 -7.17 -2.67
C VAL A 21 -6.77 -8.65 -2.31
N TRP A 22 -5.75 -9.25 -2.93
CA TRP A 22 -5.38 -10.64 -2.70
C TRP A 22 -4.92 -10.87 -1.27
N GLU A 23 -4.05 -10.03 -0.70
CA GLU A 23 -3.57 -10.17 0.68
C GLU A 23 -4.73 -10.09 1.67
N HIS A 24 -5.66 -9.17 1.46
CA HIS A 24 -6.83 -9.03 2.32
C HIS A 24 -7.74 -10.26 2.25
N PHE A 25 -8.00 -10.79 1.05
CA PHE A 25 -8.84 -11.99 0.92
C PHE A 25 -8.12 -13.22 1.46
N ALA A 26 -6.84 -13.39 1.16
CA ALA A 26 -6.00 -14.49 1.65
C ALA A 26 -5.83 -14.47 3.17
N GLY A 27 -5.78 -13.29 3.78
CA GLY A 27 -5.67 -13.10 5.23
C GLY A 27 -6.85 -13.67 6.03
N VAL A 28 -8.06 -13.66 5.47
CA VAL A 28 -9.27 -14.22 6.12
C VAL A 28 -9.57 -15.67 5.71
N THR A 29 -8.88 -16.21 4.71
CA THR A 29 -9.21 -17.52 4.11
C THR A 29 -8.10 -18.55 4.25
N ILE A 30 -6.85 -18.21 3.92
CA ILE A 30 -5.76 -19.18 3.75
C ILE A 30 -4.72 -19.08 4.88
N ARG A 31 -4.53 -17.88 5.47
CA ARG A 31 -3.55 -17.61 6.54
C ARG A 31 -3.73 -18.46 7.81
N SER A 32 -4.84 -19.18 7.93
CA SER A 32 -5.13 -20.04 9.09
C SER A 32 -5.03 -21.53 8.78
N GLY A 33 -4.50 -21.95 7.62
CA GLY A 33 -4.61 -23.34 7.18
C GLY A 33 -3.44 -23.96 6.43
N SER A 34 -2.40 -23.23 6.00
CA SER A 34 -1.21 -23.84 5.37
C SER A 34 0.05 -22.98 5.41
N LEU A 35 1.19 -23.65 5.58
CA LEU A 35 2.53 -23.03 5.54
C LEU A 35 2.77 -22.24 4.24
N ALA A 36 2.31 -22.78 3.11
CA ALA A 36 2.44 -22.10 1.82
C ALA A 36 1.62 -20.80 1.77
N GLY A 37 0.44 -20.79 2.37
CA GLY A 37 -0.40 -19.60 2.52
C GLY A 37 0.27 -18.51 3.34
N ASP A 38 0.80 -18.88 4.51
CA ASP A 38 1.50 -17.95 5.40
C ASP A 38 2.75 -17.37 4.76
N LEU A 39 3.52 -18.22 4.06
CA LEU A 39 4.71 -17.81 3.35
C LEU A 39 4.38 -16.79 2.25
N LEU A 40 3.37 -17.05 1.42
CA LEU A 40 2.97 -16.15 0.33
C LEU A 40 2.37 -14.84 0.85
N CYS A 41 1.51 -14.90 1.88
CA CYS A 41 0.94 -13.70 2.49
C CYS A 41 2.04 -12.82 3.10
N THR A 42 2.96 -13.43 3.84
CA THR A 42 4.10 -12.72 4.44
C THR A 42 5.04 -12.17 3.37
N ALA A 43 5.31 -12.93 2.30
CA ALA A 43 6.13 -12.46 1.18
C ALA A 43 5.53 -11.21 0.50
N VAL A 44 4.23 -11.23 0.18
CA VAL A 44 3.53 -10.08 -0.40
C VAL A 44 3.61 -8.87 0.54
N LEU A 45 3.41 -9.10 1.84
CA LEU A 45 3.44 -8.09 2.89
C LEU A 45 4.73 -7.25 2.91
N LEU A 46 5.87 -7.89 2.60
CA LEU A 46 7.21 -7.28 2.71
C LEU A 46 7.49 -6.19 1.67
N PHE A 47 6.73 -6.11 0.57
CA PHE A 47 7.05 -5.15 -0.49
C PHE A 47 5.87 -4.37 -1.09
N HIS A 48 4.65 -4.90 -1.10
CA HIS A 48 3.57 -4.32 -1.92
C HIS A 48 3.26 -2.87 -1.52
N MET A 49 3.23 -2.56 -0.22
CA MET A 49 3.02 -1.19 0.28
C MET A 49 4.22 -0.29 0.02
N SER A 50 5.44 -0.82 0.10
CA SER A 50 6.67 -0.08 -0.20
C SER A 50 6.66 0.43 -1.65
N VAL A 51 6.26 -0.44 -2.60
CA VAL A 51 6.10 -0.06 -4.00
C VAL A 51 4.94 0.94 -4.17
N MET A 52 3.79 0.72 -3.52
CA MET A 52 2.65 1.65 -3.58
C MET A 52 3.02 3.06 -3.08
N MET A 53 3.75 3.13 -1.97
CA MET A 53 4.20 4.39 -1.37
C MET A 53 5.23 5.11 -2.22
N PHE A 54 6.16 4.37 -2.83
CA PHE A 54 7.09 4.92 -3.81
C PHE A 54 6.35 5.55 -5.00
N VAL A 55 5.39 4.83 -5.59
CA VAL A 55 4.61 5.37 -6.72
C VAL A 55 3.84 6.62 -6.30
N SER A 56 3.25 6.63 -5.11
CA SER A 56 2.57 7.81 -4.57
C SER A 56 3.49 9.01 -4.33
N GLY A 57 4.72 8.77 -3.89
CA GLY A 57 5.76 9.78 -3.79
C GLY A 57 6.09 10.37 -5.16
N TYR A 58 6.31 9.52 -6.16
CA TYR A 58 6.65 9.91 -7.53
C TYR A 58 5.64 10.88 -8.15
N PHE A 59 4.35 10.65 -7.92
CA PHE A 59 3.27 11.53 -8.40
C PHE A 59 2.94 12.72 -7.47
N SER A 60 3.69 12.92 -6.37
CA SER A 60 3.43 14.01 -5.42
C SER A 60 4.28 15.28 -5.64
N LYS A 61 5.12 15.31 -6.68
CA LYS A 61 6.10 16.39 -6.95
C LYS A 61 5.48 17.79 -7.10
N ASN A 62 4.28 17.90 -7.68
CA ASN A 62 3.60 19.17 -7.94
C ASN A 62 2.42 19.45 -6.97
N LEU A 63 2.32 18.72 -5.85
CA LEU A 63 1.16 18.74 -4.95
C LEU A 63 1.39 19.49 -3.62
N GLY A 64 2.38 20.39 -3.55
CA GLY A 64 2.72 21.18 -2.35
C GLY A 64 1.66 22.21 -1.91
N ARG A 65 2.08 23.27 -1.19
CA ARG A 65 1.22 24.30 -0.55
C ARG A 65 0.09 24.88 -1.43
N ARG A 66 0.28 24.95 -2.75
CA ARG A 66 -0.71 25.47 -3.71
C ARG A 66 -1.91 24.55 -3.97
N ASN A 67 -1.92 23.32 -3.45
CA ASN A 67 -2.93 22.29 -3.75
C ASN A 67 -3.57 21.67 -2.48
N MET A 68 -3.65 22.41 -1.37
CA MET A 68 -4.32 21.93 -0.16
C MET A 68 -5.75 21.48 -0.44
N GLU A 69 -6.53 22.31 -1.15
CA GLU A 69 -7.88 21.97 -1.57
C GLU A 69 -7.90 20.71 -2.45
N TYR A 70 -6.95 20.58 -3.40
CA TYR A 70 -6.83 19.37 -4.23
C TYR A 70 -6.58 18.13 -3.37
N ASN A 71 -5.65 18.19 -2.41
CA ASN A 71 -5.36 17.08 -1.51
C ASN A 71 -6.55 16.74 -0.61
N ILE A 72 -7.28 17.74 -0.13
CA ILE A 72 -8.51 17.51 0.63
C ILE A 72 -9.56 16.82 -0.25
N ARG A 73 -9.85 17.37 -1.43
CA ARG A 73 -10.86 16.82 -2.35
C ARG A 73 -10.51 15.42 -2.85
N LYS A 74 -9.25 15.14 -3.17
CA LYS A 74 -8.85 13.87 -3.81
C LYS A 74 -8.37 12.79 -2.84
N VAL A 75 -8.06 13.15 -1.59
CA VAL A 75 -7.58 12.18 -0.57
C VAL A 75 -8.42 12.24 0.69
N LEU A 76 -8.54 13.40 1.35
CA LEU A 76 -9.20 13.48 2.66
C LEU A 76 -10.71 13.23 2.57
N ILE A 77 -11.42 13.83 1.61
CA ILE A 77 -12.86 13.64 1.43
C ILE A 77 -13.20 12.16 1.17
N PRO A 78 -12.54 11.48 0.19
CA PRO A 78 -12.76 10.05 0.01
C PRO A 78 -12.43 9.22 1.25
N TYR A 79 -11.40 9.60 2.01
CA TYR A 79 -11.02 8.92 3.25
C TYR A 79 -12.12 9.03 4.32
N MET A 80 -12.61 10.25 4.55
CA MET A 80 -13.67 10.52 5.51
C MET A 80 -14.97 9.82 5.11
N LEU A 81 -15.34 9.88 3.83
CA LEU A 81 -16.50 9.19 3.28
C LEU A 81 -16.46 7.69 3.62
N ILE A 82 -15.35 7.03 3.34
CA ILE A 82 -15.26 5.58 3.51
C ILE A 82 -15.13 5.22 4.98
N THR A 83 -14.45 6.04 5.79
CA THR A 83 -14.42 5.87 7.25
C THR A 83 -15.82 5.87 7.85
N VAL A 84 -16.69 6.79 7.40
CA VAL A 84 -18.09 6.84 7.81
C VAL A 84 -18.86 5.62 7.28
N LEU A 85 -18.72 5.26 6.00
CA LEU A 85 -19.43 4.11 5.43
C LEU A 85 -19.06 2.78 6.12
N VAL A 86 -17.79 2.59 6.45
CA VAL A 86 -17.33 1.41 7.20
C VAL A 86 -17.90 1.42 8.62
N ALA A 87 -17.89 2.56 9.30
CA ALA A 87 -18.45 2.67 10.66
C ALA A 87 -19.98 2.43 10.68
N LEU A 88 -20.70 2.88 9.64
CA LEU A 88 -22.12 2.58 9.47
C LEU A 88 -22.36 1.08 9.22
N GLY A 89 -21.53 0.44 8.40
CA GLY A 89 -21.60 -1.01 8.20
C GLY A 89 -21.36 -1.78 9.51
N GLU A 90 -20.35 -1.38 10.30
CA GLU A 90 -20.10 -1.96 11.62
C GLU A 90 -21.26 -1.71 12.60
N TRP A 91 -21.89 -0.54 12.53
CA TRP A 91 -23.06 -0.22 13.35
C TRP A 91 -24.25 -1.12 13.03
N VAL A 92 -24.53 -1.39 11.74
CA VAL A 92 -25.60 -2.30 11.32
C VAL A 92 -25.38 -3.72 11.85
N VAL A 93 -24.13 -4.20 11.84
CA VAL A 93 -23.81 -5.58 12.27
C VAL A 93 -23.71 -5.71 13.80
N SER A 94 -23.09 -4.73 14.48
CA SER A 94 -22.73 -4.84 15.90
C SER A 94 -23.59 -3.98 16.85
N GLY A 95 -24.45 -3.11 16.30
CA GLY A 95 -25.22 -2.12 17.06
C GLY A 95 -24.38 -0.97 17.64
N ARG A 96 -23.06 -0.96 17.44
CA ARG A 96 -22.15 0.04 18.03
C ARG A 96 -21.48 0.88 16.95
N LEU A 97 -21.78 2.18 16.93
CA LEU A 97 -21.11 3.12 16.04
C LEU A 97 -19.75 3.51 16.62
N ARG A 98 -18.66 3.16 15.93
CA ARG A 98 -17.29 3.54 16.31
C ARG A 98 -16.57 4.23 15.17
N LEU A 99 -16.46 5.55 15.25
CA LEU A 99 -15.71 6.34 14.26
C LEU A 99 -14.23 6.37 14.61
N LYS A 100 -13.42 5.60 13.87
CA LYS A 100 -11.96 5.53 14.04
C LYS A 100 -11.22 6.40 13.01
N ILE A 101 -11.29 7.73 13.20
CA ILE A 101 -10.73 8.69 12.23
C ILE A 101 -9.20 8.73 12.24
N PHE A 102 -8.53 8.56 13.39
CA PHE A 102 -7.07 8.68 13.49
C PHE A 102 -6.33 7.36 13.69
N SER A 103 -7.09 6.28 13.87
CA SER A 103 -6.57 4.92 13.89
C SER A 103 -7.46 4.01 13.03
N PRO A 104 -7.61 4.33 11.73
CA PRO A 104 -8.39 3.51 10.82
C PRO A 104 -7.85 2.07 10.80
N GLY A 105 -8.75 1.10 10.95
CA GLY A 105 -8.41 -0.30 10.76
C GLY A 105 -8.23 -0.65 9.28
N PHE A 106 -7.77 -1.88 9.03
CA PHE A 106 -7.78 -2.50 7.70
C PHE A 106 -6.97 -1.70 6.64
N ALA A 107 -7.54 -1.45 5.46
CA ALA A 107 -6.87 -0.80 4.34
C ALA A 107 -6.64 0.71 4.56
N LEU A 108 -7.54 1.41 5.27
CA LEU A 108 -7.72 2.88 5.23
C LEU A 108 -6.56 3.74 5.73
N TRP A 109 -5.64 3.17 6.52
CA TRP A 109 -4.44 3.87 7.01
C TRP A 109 -3.63 4.49 5.88
N TYR A 110 -3.52 3.82 4.72
CA TYR A 110 -2.68 4.25 3.60
C TYR A 110 -3.08 5.64 3.11
N MET A 111 -4.37 5.91 3.05
CA MET A 111 -4.90 7.19 2.60
C MET A 111 -4.62 8.32 3.56
N LEU A 112 -4.81 8.07 4.85
CA LEU A 112 -4.50 9.04 5.90
C LEU A 112 -3.00 9.36 5.87
N VAL A 113 -2.15 8.35 5.77
CA VAL A 113 -0.69 8.52 5.64
C VAL A 113 -0.33 9.30 4.38
N LEU A 114 -0.93 8.99 3.23
CA LEU A 114 -0.69 9.70 1.97
C LEU A 114 -1.07 11.19 2.08
N PHE A 115 -2.21 11.47 2.71
CA PHE A 115 -2.65 12.84 2.98
C PHE A 115 -1.62 13.59 3.86
N LEU A 116 -1.21 12.97 4.97
CA LEU A 116 -0.21 13.54 5.88
C LEU A 116 1.13 13.79 5.18
N PHE A 117 1.63 12.84 4.40
CA PHE A 117 2.87 13.03 3.64
C PHE A 117 2.79 14.18 2.67
N ARG A 118 1.70 14.31 1.90
CA ARG A 118 1.53 15.43 0.96
C ARG A 118 1.45 16.78 1.67
N MET A 119 0.82 16.82 2.86
CA MET A 119 0.78 18.03 3.68
C MET A 119 2.15 18.41 4.25
N LEU A 120 2.92 17.42 4.70
CA LEU A 120 4.23 17.61 5.31
C LEU A 120 5.34 17.83 4.27
N LEU A 121 5.10 17.45 3.02
CA LEU A 121 6.07 17.49 1.93
C LEU A 121 6.80 18.84 1.78
N PRO A 122 6.13 20.02 1.81
CA PRO A 122 6.81 21.32 1.70
C PRO A 122 7.78 21.63 2.84
N TYR A 123 7.63 20.95 3.98
CA TYR A 123 8.50 21.09 5.15
C TYR A 123 9.60 20.03 5.11
N LEU A 124 9.25 18.78 4.80
CA LEU A 124 10.20 17.67 4.69
C LEU A 124 11.30 17.93 3.66
N THR A 125 10.97 18.54 2.52
CA THR A 125 11.96 18.82 1.47
C THR A 125 12.96 19.93 1.82
N ARG A 126 12.72 20.69 2.89
CA ARG A 126 13.67 21.69 3.41
C ARG A 126 14.72 21.08 4.33
N VAL A 127 14.48 19.88 4.84
CA VAL A 127 15.39 19.21 5.77
C VAL A 127 16.55 18.58 4.99
N ARG A 128 17.78 18.95 5.35
CA ARG A 128 18.99 18.35 4.75
C ARG A 128 19.06 16.86 5.12
N HIS A 129 19.37 16.01 4.14
CA HIS A 129 19.43 14.54 4.31
C HIS A 129 18.11 13.90 4.78
N VAL A 130 16.94 14.47 4.41
CA VAL A 130 15.62 13.97 4.83
C VAL A 130 15.40 12.47 4.61
N ILE A 131 15.97 11.89 3.54
CA ILE A 131 15.87 10.45 3.27
C ILE A 131 16.58 9.65 4.37
N LEU A 132 17.83 10.00 4.69
CA LEU A 132 18.58 9.32 5.76
C LEU A 132 17.86 9.45 7.12
N LEU A 133 17.39 10.65 7.45
CA LEU A 133 16.63 10.90 8.67
C LEU A 133 15.33 10.09 8.71
N SER A 134 14.66 9.93 7.57
CA SER A 134 13.43 9.11 7.50
C SER A 134 13.71 7.63 7.80
N PHE A 135 14.85 7.08 7.35
CA PHE A 135 15.26 5.72 7.73
C PHE A 135 15.58 5.61 9.22
N LEU A 136 16.28 6.59 9.79
CA LEU A 136 16.57 6.60 11.22
C LEU A 136 15.31 6.69 12.08
N VAL A 137 14.42 7.64 11.78
CA VAL A 137 13.13 7.78 12.47
C VAL A 137 12.31 6.52 12.32
N ALA A 138 12.30 5.92 11.14
CA ALA A 138 11.66 4.64 10.96
C ALA A 138 12.27 3.61 11.89
N LEU A 139 13.57 3.28 11.80
CA LEU A 139 14.24 2.27 12.64
C LEU A 139 14.07 2.45 14.14
N LEU A 140 14.05 3.69 14.62
CA LEU A 140 13.86 3.99 16.05
C LEU A 140 12.41 3.92 16.48
N SER A 141 11.44 4.19 15.59
CA SER A 141 10.03 4.28 15.96
C SER A 141 9.47 3.02 16.64
N GLY A 142 9.92 1.83 16.25
CA GLY A 142 9.46 0.54 16.79
C GLY A 142 9.90 0.27 18.23
N MET A 143 10.75 1.15 18.80
CA MET A 143 11.14 1.12 20.21
C MET A 143 10.12 1.83 21.12
N PHE A 144 9.23 2.65 20.55
CA PHE A 144 8.32 3.49 21.33
C PHE A 144 6.94 2.83 21.51
N PRO A 145 6.45 2.63 22.75
CA PRO A 145 5.16 2.00 23.04
C PRO A 145 3.95 2.67 22.36
N ASP A 146 3.99 3.99 22.18
CA ASP A 146 2.91 4.76 21.57
C ASP A 146 2.64 4.41 20.09
N VAL A 147 3.58 3.69 19.44
CA VAL A 147 3.38 3.19 18.07
C VAL A 147 2.20 2.23 17.97
N GLU A 148 1.94 1.41 18.99
CA GLU A 148 0.78 0.52 19.02
C GLU A 148 -0.52 1.30 19.18
N ARG A 149 -0.52 2.31 20.06
CA ARG A 149 -1.67 3.19 20.31
C ARG A 149 -2.04 4.01 19.08
N PHE A 150 -1.05 4.44 18.31
CA PHE A 150 -1.21 5.18 17.06
C PHE A 150 -0.64 4.39 15.88
N SER A 151 -1.10 3.15 15.69
CA SER A 151 -0.65 2.24 14.62
C SER A 151 -0.51 2.89 13.22
N THR A 152 -1.38 3.84 12.89
CA THR A 152 -1.30 4.59 11.63
C THR A 152 -0.07 5.51 11.56
N LEU A 153 0.32 6.13 12.67
CA LEU A 153 1.54 6.93 12.78
C LEU A 153 2.80 6.05 12.70
N GLY A 154 2.77 4.86 13.31
CA GLY A 154 3.81 3.84 13.16
C GLY A 154 4.03 3.46 11.70
N ARG A 155 2.93 3.14 10.99
CA ARG A 155 2.95 2.88 9.54
C ARG A 155 3.43 4.09 8.74
N ALA A 156 3.10 5.31 9.16
CA ALA A 156 3.59 6.54 8.52
C ALA A 156 5.13 6.61 8.62
N PHE A 157 5.71 6.47 9.80
CA PHE A 157 7.17 6.54 9.94
C PHE A 157 7.88 5.49 9.09
N THR A 158 7.39 4.25 9.09
CA THR A 158 8.01 3.16 8.32
C THR A 158 7.93 3.35 6.81
N ASN A 159 6.87 3.98 6.30
CA ASN A 159 6.65 4.15 4.87
C ASN A 159 7.21 5.47 4.31
N LEU A 160 7.58 6.41 5.19
CA LEU A 160 8.12 7.72 4.79
C LEU A 160 9.37 7.60 3.89
N PRO A 161 10.35 6.71 4.16
CA PRO A 161 11.50 6.55 3.28
C PRO A 161 11.12 6.22 1.83
N PHE A 162 10.21 5.26 1.63
CA PHE A 162 9.77 4.88 0.28
C PHE A 162 9.03 6.01 -0.43
N PHE A 163 8.19 6.75 0.29
CA PHE A 163 7.51 7.91 -0.26
C PHE A 163 8.51 9.00 -0.71
N LEU A 164 9.52 9.30 0.11
CA LEU A 164 10.56 10.27 -0.25
C LEU A 164 11.44 9.79 -1.40
N LEU A 165 11.83 8.51 -1.43
CA LEU A 165 12.53 7.91 -2.57
C LEU A 165 11.72 8.07 -3.86
N GLY A 166 10.41 7.87 -3.79
CA GLY A 166 9.49 8.13 -4.90
C GLY A 166 9.50 9.60 -5.33
N TYR A 167 9.35 10.51 -4.38
CA TYR A 167 9.32 11.95 -4.62
C TYR A 167 10.57 12.47 -5.33
N TYR A 168 11.76 12.03 -4.91
CA TYR A 168 13.02 12.44 -5.52
C TYR A 168 13.38 11.67 -6.80
N CYS A 169 12.74 10.52 -7.06
CA CYS A 169 12.95 9.77 -8.30
C CYS A 169 12.31 10.50 -9.48
N SER A 170 13.06 10.78 -10.55
CA SER A 170 12.57 11.44 -11.78
C SER A 170 12.41 10.44 -12.92
N GLY A 171 11.71 10.84 -13.99
CA GLY A 171 11.60 10.01 -15.20
C GLY A 171 12.98 9.64 -15.78
N GLU A 172 13.95 10.57 -15.72
CA GLU A 172 15.34 10.30 -16.13
C GLU A 172 16.00 9.21 -15.28
N HIS A 173 15.78 9.20 -13.95
CA HIS A 173 16.26 8.12 -13.09
C HIS A 173 15.66 6.77 -13.49
N VAL A 174 14.37 6.73 -13.84
CA VAL A 174 13.70 5.52 -14.35
C VAL A 174 14.31 5.08 -15.67
N GLU A 175 14.60 6.00 -16.60
CA GLU A 175 15.29 5.66 -17.87
C GLU A 175 16.70 5.10 -17.61
N LYS A 176 17.50 5.78 -16.78
CA LYS A 176 18.86 5.35 -16.43
C LYS A 176 18.86 3.95 -15.82
N LEU A 177 17.97 3.70 -14.86
CA LEU A 177 17.79 2.40 -14.23
C LEU A 177 17.48 1.32 -15.27
N ARG A 178 16.56 1.58 -16.20
CA ARG A 178 16.15 0.59 -17.21
C ARG A 178 17.20 0.35 -18.28
N ASN A 179 17.99 1.36 -18.63
CA ASN A 179 19.11 1.21 -19.55
C ASN A 179 20.26 0.41 -18.93
N TRP A 180 20.45 0.56 -17.62
CA TRP A 180 21.43 -0.21 -16.86
C TRP A 180 20.94 -1.65 -16.58
N MET A 181 19.68 -1.84 -16.18
CA MET A 181 19.10 -3.17 -15.94
C MET A 181 18.71 -3.87 -17.24
N LYS A 182 19.73 -4.37 -17.97
CA LYS A 182 19.55 -5.24 -19.14
C LYS A 182 19.15 -6.65 -18.68
N ARG A 183 19.10 -7.61 -19.61
CA ARG A 183 18.64 -8.98 -19.32
C ARG A 183 19.38 -9.66 -18.15
N PRO A 184 20.73 -9.68 -18.08
CA PRO A 184 21.41 -10.39 -16.99
C PRO A 184 21.18 -9.70 -15.64
N GLU A 185 21.27 -8.38 -15.55
CA GLU A 185 21.02 -7.64 -14.32
C GLU A 185 19.58 -7.83 -13.86
N ARG A 186 18.60 -7.78 -14.78
CA ARG A 186 17.20 -8.05 -14.42
C ARG A 186 17.02 -9.43 -13.80
N ILE A 187 17.67 -10.46 -14.33
CA ILE A 187 17.60 -11.81 -13.76
C ILE A 187 18.24 -11.80 -12.37
N ILE A 188 19.46 -11.28 -12.22
CA ILE A 188 20.18 -11.25 -10.94
C ILE A 188 19.37 -10.53 -9.86
N TYR A 189 18.90 -9.30 -10.13
CA TYR A 189 18.16 -8.49 -9.16
C TYR A 189 16.78 -9.07 -8.85
N THR A 190 16.09 -9.66 -9.84
CA THR A 190 14.79 -10.32 -9.60
C THR A 190 14.97 -11.59 -8.78
N THR A 191 15.99 -12.40 -9.06
CA THR A 191 16.30 -13.60 -8.26
C THR A 191 16.68 -13.22 -6.84
N ALA A 192 17.54 -12.20 -6.66
CA ALA A 192 17.89 -11.69 -5.33
C ALA A 192 16.66 -11.17 -4.58
N PHE A 193 15.79 -10.41 -5.24
CA PHE A 193 14.52 -9.96 -4.67
C PHE A 193 13.64 -11.12 -4.19
N VAL A 194 13.48 -12.17 -5.00
CA VAL A 194 12.70 -13.35 -4.66
C VAL A 194 13.32 -14.10 -3.47
N ILE A 195 14.63 -14.35 -3.50
CA ILE A 195 15.34 -15.04 -2.41
C ILE A 195 15.24 -14.25 -1.10
N LEU A 196 15.48 -12.94 -1.12
CA LEU A 196 15.40 -12.10 0.08
C LEU A 196 13.97 -12.09 0.65
N THR A 197 12.96 -11.98 -0.22
CA THR A 197 11.56 -11.92 0.19
C THR A 197 11.09 -13.25 0.81
N PHE A 198 11.31 -14.36 0.12
CA PHE A 198 10.88 -15.68 0.60
C PHE A 198 11.76 -16.20 1.74
N GLY A 199 13.06 -15.88 1.74
CA GLY A 199 13.96 -16.18 2.84
C GLY A 199 13.54 -15.44 4.12
N SER A 200 13.27 -14.13 4.03
CA SER A 200 12.78 -13.33 5.16
C SER A 200 11.42 -13.82 5.67
N ALA A 201 10.49 -14.16 4.77
CA ALA A 201 9.20 -14.72 5.14
C ALA A 201 9.34 -16.08 5.82
N GLY A 202 10.20 -16.96 5.32
CA GLY A 202 10.50 -18.26 5.92
C GLY A 202 11.14 -18.14 7.30
N MET A 203 12.10 -17.22 7.47
CA MET A 203 12.69 -16.92 8.79
C MET A 203 11.64 -16.42 9.78
N ALA A 204 10.76 -15.52 9.35
CA ALA A 204 9.70 -15.01 10.22
C ALA A 204 8.77 -16.14 10.71
N ILE A 205 8.39 -17.06 9.83
CA ILE A 205 7.54 -18.20 10.19
C ILE A 205 8.28 -19.19 11.10
N GLN A 206 9.54 -19.53 10.79
CA GLN A 206 10.31 -20.50 11.58
C GLN A 206 10.56 -20.02 13.02
N ASN A 207 10.70 -18.71 13.22
CA ASN A 207 10.96 -18.11 14.52
C ASN A 207 9.69 -17.57 15.21
N ASP A 208 8.50 -17.84 14.66
CA ASP A 208 7.21 -17.32 15.15
C ASP A 208 7.20 -15.80 15.37
N TRP A 209 7.89 -15.08 14.48
CA TRP A 209 7.99 -13.63 14.54
C TRP A 209 6.69 -12.98 14.07
N ASP A 210 6.21 -12.00 14.83
CA ASP A 210 5.07 -11.22 14.38
C ASP A 210 5.43 -10.40 13.13
N ALA A 211 4.87 -10.79 11.98
CA ALA A 211 5.02 -10.08 10.71
C ALA A 211 4.56 -8.60 10.77
N ASN A 212 3.86 -8.18 11.82
CA ASN A 212 3.55 -6.77 12.11
C ASN A 212 4.79 -5.92 12.39
N VAL A 213 5.92 -6.51 12.78
CA VAL A 213 7.19 -5.80 12.97
C VAL A 213 7.61 -5.09 11.68
N TYR A 214 7.46 -5.75 10.54
CA TYR A 214 7.75 -5.18 9.22
C TYR A 214 6.85 -3.98 8.89
N ARG A 215 5.64 -3.93 9.46
CA ARG A 215 4.64 -2.87 9.25
C ARG A 215 4.73 -1.73 10.27
N ASN A 216 5.52 -1.90 11.33
CA ASN A 216 5.54 -1.03 12.52
C ASN A 216 4.13 -0.80 13.08
N ASN A 217 3.38 -1.90 13.14
CA ASN A 217 2.07 -1.97 13.76
C ASN A 217 2.13 -2.53 15.19
N THR A 218 3.33 -2.93 15.61
CA THR A 218 3.67 -3.48 16.92
C THR A 218 5.06 -2.96 17.30
N THR A 219 5.36 -2.84 18.60
CA THR A 219 6.71 -2.55 19.06
C THR A 219 7.62 -3.77 18.95
N TYR A 220 8.94 -3.55 18.95
CA TYR A 220 9.90 -4.66 18.96
C TYR A 220 9.71 -5.55 20.20
N ALA A 221 9.50 -4.93 21.35
CA ALA A 221 9.24 -5.63 22.60
C ALA A 221 7.95 -6.46 22.56
N ALA A 222 6.85 -5.92 22.03
CA ALA A 222 5.58 -6.65 21.92
C ALA A 222 5.64 -7.78 20.90
N ALA A 223 6.53 -7.70 19.91
CA ALA A 223 6.83 -8.80 18.99
C ALA A 223 7.79 -9.85 19.57
N GLY A 224 8.16 -9.76 20.85
CA GLY A 224 9.09 -10.68 21.50
C GLY A 224 10.54 -10.53 21.02
N MET A 225 10.89 -9.41 20.38
CA MET A 225 12.22 -9.16 19.83
C MET A 225 13.03 -8.18 20.68
N SER A 226 14.35 -8.35 20.67
CA SER A 226 15.25 -7.29 21.12
C SER A 226 15.20 -6.10 20.16
N ASN A 227 15.53 -4.90 20.64
CA ASN A 227 15.58 -3.71 19.79
C ASN A 227 16.53 -3.89 18.60
N LEU A 228 17.67 -4.55 18.81
CA LEU A 228 18.65 -4.81 17.77
C LEU A 228 18.08 -5.72 16.67
N LEU A 229 17.50 -6.87 17.06
CA LEU A 229 16.89 -7.82 16.12
C LEU A 229 15.74 -7.17 15.34
N GLY A 230 14.90 -6.39 16.01
CA GLY A 230 13.81 -5.66 15.36
C GLY A 230 14.30 -4.60 14.37
N MET A 231 15.43 -3.92 14.66
CA MET A 231 16.07 -3.00 13.72
C MET A 231 16.66 -3.74 12.51
N GLU A 232 17.31 -4.88 12.72
CA GLU A 232 17.85 -5.73 11.66
C GLU A 232 16.75 -6.24 10.71
N CYS A 233 15.64 -6.76 11.27
CA CYS A 233 14.48 -7.19 10.49
C CYS A 233 13.91 -6.03 9.65
N ARG A 234 13.92 -4.81 10.21
CA ARG A 234 13.43 -3.63 9.50
C ARG A 234 14.40 -3.14 8.41
N LEU A 235 15.70 -3.24 8.63
CA LEU A 235 16.69 -3.00 7.57
C LEU A 235 16.50 -3.99 6.41
N LEU A 236 16.23 -5.27 6.70
CA LEU A 236 15.93 -6.27 5.70
C LEU A 236 14.64 -5.94 4.93
N PHE A 237 13.59 -5.50 5.61
CA PHE A 237 12.37 -4.99 4.96
C PHE A 237 12.65 -3.82 4.01
N TYR A 238 13.50 -2.87 4.42
CA TYR A 238 13.90 -1.77 3.55
C TYR A 238 14.67 -2.23 2.32
N LEU A 239 15.58 -3.19 2.50
CA LEU A 239 16.32 -3.79 1.40
C LEU A 239 15.36 -4.48 0.41
N ILE A 240 14.45 -5.31 0.90
CA ILE A 240 13.44 -6.00 0.08
C ILE A 240 12.57 -5.00 -0.68
N GLY A 241 12.08 -3.95 -0.01
CA GLY A 241 11.28 -2.90 -0.63
C GLY A 241 12.03 -2.15 -1.74
N CYS A 242 13.31 -1.83 -1.52
CA CYS A 242 14.15 -1.21 -2.53
C CYS A 242 14.36 -2.12 -3.74
N PHE A 243 14.69 -3.40 -3.52
CA PHE A 243 14.81 -4.39 -4.59
C PHE A 243 13.50 -4.56 -5.37
N ALA A 244 12.35 -4.58 -4.68
CA ALA A 244 11.04 -4.62 -5.31
C ALA A 244 10.82 -3.41 -6.23
N ILE A 245 11.10 -2.20 -5.76
CA ILE A 245 10.96 -0.97 -6.55
C ILE A 245 11.83 -1.05 -7.81
N LEU A 246 13.10 -1.44 -7.69
CA LEU A 246 14.02 -1.58 -8.83
C LEU A 246 13.48 -2.59 -9.86
N CYS A 247 13.11 -3.79 -9.38
CA CYS A 247 12.59 -4.86 -10.23
C CYS A 247 11.30 -4.44 -10.93
N PHE A 248 10.38 -3.79 -10.22
CA PHE A 248 9.11 -3.36 -10.78
C PHE A 248 9.31 -2.29 -11.86
N LEU A 249 10.15 -1.29 -11.60
CA LEU A 249 10.45 -0.23 -12.56
C LEU A 249 11.09 -0.76 -13.85
N ALA A 250 11.89 -1.83 -13.78
CA ALA A 250 12.53 -2.39 -14.97
C ALA A 250 11.76 -3.49 -15.68
N CYS A 251 11.07 -4.35 -14.94
CA CYS A 251 10.41 -5.53 -15.49
C CYS A 251 9.01 -5.21 -16.06
N PHE A 252 8.31 -4.21 -15.52
CA PHE A 252 6.97 -3.88 -16.03
C PHE A 252 7.02 -3.19 -17.40
N SER A 253 5.99 -3.47 -18.21
CA SER A 253 5.86 -2.94 -19.56
C SER A 253 5.51 -1.44 -19.58
N ARG A 254 6.00 -0.72 -20.59
CA ARG A 254 5.59 0.65 -20.91
C ARG A 254 4.39 0.73 -21.84
N LYS A 255 3.97 -0.40 -22.40
CA LYS A 255 2.80 -0.47 -23.27
C LYS A 255 1.55 -0.62 -22.43
N ARG A 256 0.41 -0.25 -23.01
CA ARG A 256 -0.90 -0.55 -22.43
C ARG A 256 -1.06 -2.07 -22.31
N THR A 257 -1.40 -2.54 -21.12
CA THR A 257 -1.74 -3.95 -20.85
C THR A 257 -3.08 -4.04 -20.13
N PHE A 258 -3.54 -5.24 -19.80
CA PHE A 258 -4.74 -5.43 -18.97
C PHE A 258 -4.61 -4.78 -17.58
N LEU A 259 -3.40 -4.75 -17.01
CA LEU A 259 -3.10 -4.12 -15.72
C LEU A 259 -3.25 -2.59 -15.79
N SER A 260 -3.07 -1.97 -16.95
CA SER A 260 -3.17 -0.52 -17.08
C SER A 260 -4.56 0.01 -16.69
N ARG A 261 -5.62 -0.78 -16.89
CA ARG A 261 -6.97 -0.40 -16.49
C ARG A 261 -7.12 -0.45 -14.96
N ALA A 262 -6.69 -1.54 -14.34
CA ALA A 262 -6.66 -1.68 -12.89
C ALA A 262 -5.83 -0.57 -12.23
N GLY A 263 -4.67 -0.23 -12.81
CA GLY A 263 -3.83 0.86 -12.33
C GLY A 263 -4.43 2.24 -12.45
N LYS A 264 -5.13 2.53 -13.57
CA LYS A 264 -5.89 3.78 -13.77
C LYS A 264 -6.83 4.04 -12.60
N ASN A 265 -7.61 3.00 -12.28
CA ASN A 265 -8.71 3.04 -11.34
C ASN A 265 -8.31 2.39 -10.01
N SER A 266 -7.01 2.30 -9.71
CA SER A 266 -6.48 1.59 -8.53
C SER A 266 -7.05 2.16 -7.24
N MET A 267 -7.23 3.48 -7.17
CA MET A 267 -7.88 4.13 -6.03
C MET A 267 -9.34 3.69 -5.86
N VAL A 268 -10.09 3.58 -6.96
CA VAL A 268 -11.50 3.14 -6.95
C VAL A 268 -11.60 1.68 -6.50
N VAL A 269 -10.74 0.80 -7.05
CA VAL A 269 -10.65 -0.60 -6.62
C VAL A 269 -10.28 -0.67 -5.13
N TYR A 270 -9.31 0.13 -4.69
CA TYR A 270 -8.92 0.24 -3.29
C TYR A 270 -10.08 0.68 -2.38
N PHE A 271 -11.02 1.49 -2.85
CA PHE A 271 -12.20 1.81 -2.03
C PHE A 271 -13.21 0.69 -1.98
N PHE A 272 -13.63 0.21 -3.14
CA PHE A 272 -14.77 -0.68 -3.21
C PHE A 272 -14.46 -2.11 -2.76
N HIS A 273 -13.18 -2.54 -2.80
CA HIS A 273 -12.82 -3.88 -2.33
C HIS A 273 -13.06 -4.08 -0.83
N ILE A 274 -13.09 -3.00 -0.02
CA ILE A 274 -13.35 -3.09 1.42
C ILE A 274 -14.75 -3.67 1.66
N PHE A 275 -15.74 -3.30 0.86
CA PHE A 275 -17.09 -3.84 0.95
C PHE A 275 -17.14 -5.30 0.50
N VAL A 276 -16.42 -5.65 -0.57
CA VAL A 276 -16.31 -7.04 -1.03
C VAL A 276 -15.62 -7.92 0.02
N TYR A 277 -14.54 -7.43 0.64
CA TYR A 277 -13.85 -8.09 1.73
C TYR A 277 -14.82 -8.42 2.88
N ARG A 278 -15.65 -7.46 3.31
CA ARG A 278 -16.64 -7.69 4.38
C ARG A 278 -17.67 -8.76 4.02
N LEU A 279 -18.05 -8.88 2.75
CA LEU A 279 -18.93 -9.96 2.31
C LEU A 279 -18.23 -11.33 2.38
N ILE A 280 -16.95 -11.40 2.01
CA ILE A 280 -16.15 -12.63 2.00
C ILE A 280 -15.84 -13.11 3.42
N ASP A 281 -15.57 -12.19 4.35
CA ASP A 281 -15.29 -12.47 5.76
C ASP A 281 -16.41 -13.29 6.45
N HIS A 282 -17.62 -13.28 5.88
CA HIS A 282 -18.77 -14.03 6.37
C HIS A 282 -19.03 -15.35 5.61
N ILE A 283 -18.18 -15.76 4.66
CA ILE A 283 -18.38 -16.99 3.87
C ILE A 283 -17.53 -18.14 4.44
N PRO A 284 -18.11 -19.12 5.15
CA PRO A 284 -17.37 -20.18 5.84
C PRO A 284 -16.67 -21.19 4.90
N TYR A 285 -17.05 -21.26 3.63
CA TYR A 285 -16.53 -22.27 2.69
C TYR A 285 -15.18 -21.91 2.04
N ILE A 286 -14.68 -20.69 2.21
CA ILE A 286 -13.40 -20.25 1.62
C ILE A 286 -12.26 -20.35 2.66
N SER A 287 -12.56 -20.67 3.92
CA SER A 287 -11.55 -20.86 4.96
C SER A 287 -10.90 -22.25 4.88
N GLY A 288 -9.57 -22.28 4.79
CA GLY A 288 -8.76 -23.50 4.77
C GLY A 288 -7.52 -23.34 3.88
N GLY A 289 -6.43 -24.06 4.18
CA GLY A 289 -5.15 -23.91 3.47
C GLY A 289 -4.98 -24.77 2.21
N SER A 290 -6.08 -25.30 1.65
CA SER A 290 -6.02 -26.19 0.49
C SER A 290 -5.62 -25.45 -0.80
N LEU A 291 -5.08 -26.18 -1.78
CA LEU A 291 -4.79 -25.62 -3.11
C LEU A 291 -6.04 -25.03 -3.77
N LEU A 292 -7.20 -25.66 -3.55
CA LEU A 292 -8.48 -25.16 -4.06
C LEU A 292 -8.79 -23.77 -3.50
N ASN A 293 -8.62 -23.57 -2.19
CA ASN A 293 -8.86 -22.27 -1.56
C ASN A 293 -7.90 -21.20 -2.10
N PHE A 294 -6.63 -21.57 -2.32
CA PHE A 294 -5.66 -20.68 -2.97
C PHE A 294 -6.11 -20.24 -4.37
N ILE A 295 -6.56 -21.17 -5.20
CA ILE A 295 -7.07 -20.88 -6.55
C ILE A 295 -8.32 -20.01 -6.47
N LEU A 296 -9.28 -20.36 -5.62
CA LEU A 296 -10.53 -19.63 -5.46
C LEU A 296 -10.30 -18.18 -5.01
N VAL A 297 -9.47 -17.97 -4.00
CA VAL A 297 -9.12 -16.63 -3.49
C VAL A 297 -8.41 -15.80 -4.56
N THR A 298 -7.51 -16.42 -5.32
CA THR A 298 -6.79 -15.75 -6.41
C THR A 298 -7.75 -15.33 -7.53
N LEU A 299 -8.66 -16.21 -7.94
CA LEU A 299 -9.67 -15.92 -8.95
C LEU A 299 -10.66 -14.85 -8.47
N LEU A 300 -11.11 -14.94 -7.23
CA LEU A 300 -12.02 -13.97 -6.62
C LEU A 300 -11.37 -12.58 -6.52
N SER A 301 -10.10 -12.52 -6.16
CA SER A 301 -9.31 -11.28 -6.14
C SER A 301 -9.18 -10.69 -7.55
N ALA A 302 -8.84 -11.53 -8.54
CA ALA A 302 -8.72 -11.09 -9.94
C ALA A 302 -10.07 -10.59 -10.49
N ALA A 303 -11.17 -11.31 -10.22
CA ALA A 303 -12.51 -10.91 -10.61
C ALA A 303 -12.92 -9.60 -9.95
N THR A 304 -12.67 -9.44 -8.64
CA THR A 304 -12.94 -8.20 -7.89
C THR A 304 -12.21 -7.01 -8.50
N VAL A 305 -10.90 -7.14 -8.75
CA VAL A 305 -10.09 -6.09 -9.38
C VAL A 305 -10.59 -5.79 -10.78
N TRP A 306 -10.92 -6.83 -11.57
CA TRP A 306 -11.41 -6.65 -12.93
C TRP A 306 -12.73 -5.89 -12.97
N LEU A 307 -13.72 -6.28 -12.14
CA LEU A 307 -15.04 -5.65 -12.02
C LEU A 307 -14.92 -4.21 -11.52
N LEU A 308 -14.23 -4.00 -10.40
CA LEU A 308 -14.11 -2.67 -9.78
C LEU A 308 -13.22 -1.72 -10.59
N SER A 309 -12.38 -2.24 -11.49
CA SER A 309 -11.59 -1.41 -12.42
C SER A 309 -12.39 -0.88 -13.62
N MET A 310 -13.67 -1.28 -13.79
CA MET A 310 -14.51 -0.77 -14.88
C MET A 310 -14.78 0.74 -14.71
N ASP A 311 -14.87 1.46 -15.84
CA ASP A 311 -15.01 2.92 -15.82
C ASP A 311 -16.32 3.40 -15.16
N ILE A 312 -17.35 2.53 -15.05
CA ILE A 312 -18.60 2.85 -14.35
C ILE A 312 -18.37 3.20 -12.87
N TRP A 313 -17.56 2.41 -12.17
CA TRP A 313 -17.23 2.64 -10.76
C TRP A 313 -16.42 3.92 -10.58
N SER A 314 -15.53 4.21 -11.53
CA SER A 314 -14.76 5.45 -11.56
C SER A 314 -15.66 6.67 -11.74
N LYS A 315 -16.65 6.61 -12.64
CA LYS A 315 -17.65 7.67 -12.82
C LYS A 315 -18.46 7.90 -11.54
N ILE A 316 -19.00 6.85 -10.94
CA ILE A 316 -19.79 6.93 -9.69
C ILE A 316 -18.94 7.56 -8.58
N PHE A 317 -17.74 7.05 -8.38
CA PHE A 317 -16.81 7.56 -7.37
C PHE A 317 -16.53 9.05 -7.56
N HIS A 318 -16.25 9.49 -8.78
CA HIS A 318 -15.98 10.89 -9.07
C HIS A 318 -17.20 11.79 -8.91
N ILE A 319 -18.41 11.32 -9.24
CA ILE A 319 -19.65 12.08 -9.00
C ILE A 319 -19.80 12.38 -7.51
N VAL A 320 -19.70 11.35 -6.67
CA VAL A 320 -19.86 11.50 -5.21
C VAL A 320 -18.78 12.38 -4.61
N VAL A 321 -17.51 12.14 -4.95
CA VAL A 321 -16.39 12.91 -4.40
C VAL A 321 -16.39 14.36 -4.87
N ASN A 322 -16.73 14.62 -6.13
CA ASN A 322 -16.82 15.98 -6.62
C ASN A 322 -18.01 16.71 -5.99
N PHE A 323 -19.17 16.06 -5.83
CA PHE A 323 -20.31 16.63 -5.12
C PHE A 323 -19.95 17.04 -3.68
N LEU A 324 -19.31 16.15 -2.91
CA LEU A 324 -18.86 16.46 -1.56
C LEU A 324 -17.79 17.56 -1.54
N GLY A 325 -16.88 17.55 -2.50
CA GLY A 325 -15.88 18.61 -2.63
C GLY A 325 -16.51 19.97 -2.93
N ASP A 326 -17.47 20.02 -3.85
CA ASP A 326 -18.15 21.25 -4.25
C ASP A 326 -19.05 21.77 -3.13
N PHE A 327 -19.61 20.88 -2.32
CA PHE A 327 -20.31 21.25 -1.10
C PHE A 327 -19.38 21.92 -0.07
N CYS A 328 -18.16 21.39 0.12
CA CYS A 328 -17.20 21.94 1.09
C CYS A 328 -16.52 23.24 0.65
N PHE A 329 -16.25 23.42 -0.65
CA PHE A 329 -15.36 24.49 -1.15
C PHE A 329 -15.98 25.33 -2.29
N GLY A 330 -17.24 25.07 -2.67
CA GLY A 330 -17.86 25.63 -3.87
C GLY A 330 -17.40 24.93 -5.15
N LYS A 331 -18.09 25.20 -6.27
CA LYS A 331 -17.69 24.65 -7.58
C LYS A 331 -16.35 25.21 -8.02
N GLN A 332 -15.42 24.35 -8.44
CA GLN A 332 -14.24 24.80 -9.17
C GLN A 332 -14.67 25.47 -10.48
N LYS A 333 -14.30 26.74 -10.70
CA LYS A 333 -14.33 27.34 -12.04
C LYS A 333 -13.26 26.62 -12.86
N SER A 334 -13.71 25.94 -13.92
CA SER A 334 -12.88 25.12 -14.83
C SER A 334 -11.78 25.94 -15.50
#